data_AF-A0AAV7J444-F1
#
_entry.id   AF-A0AAV7J444-F1
#
_cell.length_a   1.000
_cell.length_b   1.000
_cell.length_c   1.000
_cell.angle_alpha   90.00
_cell.angle_beta   90.00
_cell.angle_gamma   90.00
#
_symmetry.space_group_name_H-M   'P 1'
#
loop_
_entity.id
_entity.type
_entity.pdbx_description
1 polymer ?
#
loop_
_entity_poly.entity_id
_entity_poly.type
_entity_poly.pdbx_seq_one_letter_code
_entity_poly.pdbx_strand_id
1 'polypeptide(L)'
;MISNKNACVQKENELIAFLQLQLAEAINLQDRSLIAHLHETLRCVRLFNDDGCRKLFQSLKDDYEKRSPYVAYLIRCRQGLLSTLAHLERLGERVKCDRDAVNSHLVAVCVRVFLEKREFQILRFCDEFQKLKMADEKQDLLENFLSKIYNEMDNDSIWQVASESQLDLAKMVVERTVMARVYHNALYPNGDGDIYRDQLLHDHIKKLSKIITPNHKDLRVPKIYHYECPWPWAQAELAMISAYKTPRDKLQCVFRCTTTIMNLLSMASERGIPAADDLIPVLVYVIIKANPPSLLSTVQYVDSFYGHNRLEGEDQYWWTQFCSAIEFIKTMD
;
A
#
# COMPACT_ATOMS: atom_id res chain seq x y z
N MET A 1 80.37 -22.89 6.60
CA MET A 1 80.14 -21.56 5.98
C MET A 1 79.10 -21.79 4.90
N ILE A 2 77.84 -21.44 5.11
CA ILE A 2 77.30 -20.11 4.83
C ILE A 2 76.14 -19.80 5.81
N SER A 3 76.21 -18.58 6.31
CA SER A 3 75.43 -17.85 7.30
C SER A 3 73.94 -18.19 7.47
N ASN A 4 73.63 -18.62 8.69
CA ASN A 4 72.53 -18.07 9.49
C ASN A 4 72.59 -16.54 9.47
N LYS A 5 71.61 -15.85 8.87
CA LYS A 5 71.14 -14.52 9.30
C LYS A 5 69.95 -14.05 8.45
N ASN A 6 68.94 -13.54 9.17
CA ASN A 6 67.80 -12.74 8.70
C ASN A 6 66.50 -13.50 8.42
N ALA A 7 66.10 -14.36 9.37
CA ALA A 7 64.68 -14.56 9.67
C ALA A 7 64.21 -13.41 10.58
N CYS A 8 63.89 -12.26 9.99
CA CYS A 8 63.15 -11.19 10.67
C CYS A 8 62.06 -10.70 9.72
N VAL A 9 61.07 -11.56 9.49
CA VAL A 9 59.77 -11.10 9.00
C VAL A 9 59.09 -10.52 10.23
N GLN A 10 59.24 -9.21 10.42
CA GLN A 10 58.48 -8.45 11.41
C GLN A 10 57.00 -8.77 11.19
N LYS A 11 56.32 -9.31 12.21
CA LYS A 11 54.85 -9.28 12.25
C LYS A 11 54.46 -7.82 12.09
N GLU A 12 53.88 -7.44 10.96
CA GLU A 12 53.31 -6.11 10.82
C GLU A 12 52.35 -5.89 11.99
N ASN A 13 52.57 -4.81 12.75
CA ASN A 13 51.73 -4.47 13.89
C ASN A 13 50.27 -4.44 13.42
N GLU A 14 49.39 -5.20 14.07
CA GLU A 14 47.97 -5.37 13.70
C GLU A 14 47.24 -4.01 13.55
N LEU A 15 47.69 -3.00 14.29
CA LEU A 15 47.25 -1.60 14.18
C LEU A 15 47.53 -0.99 12.80
N ILE A 16 48.71 -1.24 12.23
CA ILE A 16 49.09 -0.71 10.91
C ILE A 16 48.22 -1.37 9.83
N ALA A 17 47.98 -2.67 9.93
CA ALA A 17 47.08 -3.38 9.01
C ALA A 17 45.64 -2.83 9.09
N PHE A 18 45.14 -2.58 10.31
CA PHE A 18 43.83 -1.96 10.52
C PHE A 18 43.74 -0.54 9.92
N LEU A 19 44.73 0.31 10.19
CA LEU A 19 44.78 1.67 9.64
C LEU A 19 44.91 1.69 8.10
N GLN A 20 45.61 0.72 7.50
CA GLN A 20 45.68 0.55 6.05
C GLN A 20 44.32 0.15 5.46
N LEU A 21 43.58 -0.73 6.13
CA LEU A 21 42.24 -1.11 5.71
C LEU A 21 41.27 0.07 5.78
N GLN A 22 41.30 0.83 6.88
CA GLN A 22 40.51 2.06 7.02
C GLN A 22 40.88 3.14 5.99
N LEU A 23 42.17 3.24 5.63
CA LEU A 23 42.62 4.15 4.59
C LEU A 23 42.10 3.74 3.21
N ALA A 24 42.13 2.45 2.89
CA ALA A 24 41.57 1.94 1.64
C ALA A 24 40.06 2.18 1.53
N GLU A 25 39.33 2.00 2.63
CA GLU A 25 37.90 2.31 2.72
C GLU A 25 37.63 3.82 2.54
N ALA A 26 38.39 4.68 3.21
CA ALA A 26 38.26 6.14 3.08
C ALA A 26 38.57 6.64 1.66
N ILE A 27 39.54 6.01 0.96
CA ILE A 27 39.83 6.28 -0.46
C ILE A 27 38.63 5.91 -1.34
N ASN A 28 38.00 4.76 -1.08
CA ASN A 28 36.81 4.32 -1.83
C ASN A 28 35.62 5.26 -1.63
N LEU A 29 35.45 5.78 -0.40
CA LEU A 29 34.41 6.75 -0.05
C LEU A 29 34.77 8.21 -0.43
N GLN A 30 35.97 8.46 -0.97
CA GLN A 30 36.48 9.77 -1.36
C GLN A 30 36.55 10.81 -0.23
N ASP A 31 36.67 10.39 1.04
CA ASP A 31 36.79 11.31 2.17
C ASP A 31 38.22 11.84 2.31
N ARG A 32 38.47 12.98 1.64
CA ARG A 32 39.80 13.62 1.60
C ARG A 32 40.34 14.01 2.99
N SER A 33 39.46 14.31 3.94
CA SER A 33 39.85 14.72 5.29
C SER A 33 40.34 13.53 6.11
N LEU A 34 39.59 12.43 6.06
CA LEU A 34 39.92 11.19 6.74
C LEU A 34 41.18 10.54 6.17
N ILE A 35 41.35 10.58 4.83
CA ILE A 35 42.56 10.10 4.15
C ILE A 35 43.82 10.81 4.67
N ALA A 36 43.79 12.15 4.78
CA ALA A 36 44.94 12.92 5.27
C ALA A 36 45.27 12.59 6.73
N HIS A 37 44.27 12.49 7.60
CA HIS A 37 44.45 12.10 8.99
C HIS A 37 44.99 10.68 9.15
N LEU A 38 44.47 9.71 8.37
CA LEU A 38 44.91 8.33 8.41
C LEU A 38 46.35 8.19 7.90
N HIS A 39 46.73 8.91 6.84
CA HIS A 39 48.12 8.93 6.37
C HIS A 39 49.10 9.43 7.42
N GLU A 40 48.79 10.55 8.08
CA GLU A 40 49.68 11.10 9.12
C GLU A 40 49.69 10.21 10.38
N THR A 41 48.54 9.67 10.79
CA THR A 41 48.46 8.72 11.91
C THR A 41 49.30 7.47 11.64
N LEU A 42 49.22 6.93 10.42
CA LEU A 42 49.97 5.75 10.01
C LEU A 42 51.48 6.04 9.94
N ARG A 43 51.87 7.26 9.54
CA ARG A 43 53.26 7.74 9.59
C ARG A 43 53.76 7.80 11.04
N CYS A 44 52.99 8.36 11.97
CA CYS A 44 53.35 8.46 13.39
C CYS A 44 53.44 7.09 14.06
N VAL A 45 52.47 6.20 13.82
CA VAL A 45 52.42 4.86 14.42
C VAL A 45 53.60 3.99 13.97
N ARG A 46 54.07 4.15 12.73
CA ARG A 46 55.27 3.46 12.21
C ARG A 46 56.58 3.83 12.93
N LEU A 47 56.61 4.93 13.68
CA LEU A 47 57.78 5.35 14.47
C LEU A 47 57.87 4.65 15.82
N PHE A 48 56.81 3.95 16.25
CA PHE A 48 56.79 3.23 17.52
C PHE A 48 57.34 1.80 17.36
N ASN A 49 58.12 1.37 18.36
CA ASN A 49 58.45 -0.04 18.55
C ASN A 49 57.28 -0.77 19.21
N ASP A 50 57.27 -2.10 19.22
CA ASP A 50 56.17 -2.91 19.77
C ASP A 50 55.80 -2.57 21.24
N ASP A 51 56.77 -2.23 22.09
CA ASP A 51 56.52 -1.77 23.47
C ASP A 51 55.81 -0.40 23.51
N GLY A 52 56.16 0.49 22.59
CA GLY A 52 55.52 1.79 22.43
C GLY A 52 54.08 1.68 21.93
N CYS A 53 53.82 0.79 20.96
CA CYS A 53 52.48 0.47 20.50
C CYS A 53 51.61 -0.10 21.64
N ARG A 54 52.15 -1.01 22.46
CA ARG A 54 51.44 -1.57 23.63
C ARG A 54 51.05 -0.48 24.64
N LYS A 55 51.98 0.43 24.97
CA LYS A 55 51.70 1.56 25.87
C LYS A 55 50.66 2.51 25.30
N LEU A 56 50.71 2.79 24.00
CA LEU A 56 49.69 3.59 23.31
C LEU A 56 48.31 2.95 23.41
N PHE A 57 48.20 1.65 23.13
CA PHE A 57 46.95 0.91 23.27
C PHE A 57 46.42 0.91 24.70
N GLN A 58 47.29 0.73 25.70
CA GLN A 58 46.89 0.81 27.10
C GLN A 58 46.34 2.20 27.44
N SER A 59 47.01 3.27 26.99
CA SER A 59 46.54 4.65 27.22
C SER A 59 45.21 4.94 26.52
N LEU A 60 45.01 4.43 25.29
CA LEU A 60 43.75 4.57 24.56
C LEU A 60 42.63 3.80 25.25
N LYS A 61 42.93 2.60 25.75
CA LYS A 61 41.98 1.79 26.51
C LYS A 61 41.58 2.50 27.81
N ASP A 62 42.53 3.04 28.56
CA ASP A 62 42.26 3.76 29.80
C ASP A 62 41.44 5.04 29.55
N ASP A 63 41.69 5.76 28.46
CA ASP A 63 40.89 6.95 28.07
C ASP A 63 39.48 6.54 27.63
N TYR A 64 39.34 5.44 26.87
CA TYR A 64 38.04 4.89 26.51
C TYR A 64 37.25 4.44 27.75
N GLU A 65 37.86 3.72 28.68
CA GLU A 65 37.22 3.27 29.92
C GLU A 65 36.74 4.47 30.76
N LYS A 66 37.53 5.55 30.85
CA LYS A 66 37.12 6.79 31.52
C LYS A 66 35.93 7.48 30.86
N ARG A 67 35.87 7.48 29.51
CA ARG A 67 34.79 8.14 28.75
C ARG A 67 33.57 7.25 28.52
N SER A 68 33.70 5.93 28.69
CA SER A 68 32.65 4.94 28.43
C SER A 68 31.32 5.25 29.15
N PRO A 69 31.30 5.67 30.44
CA PRO A 69 30.05 6.06 31.10
C PRO A 69 29.35 7.25 30.44
N TYR A 70 30.12 8.23 29.97
CA TYR A 70 29.58 9.40 29.27
C TYR A 70 29.08 9.04 27.87
N VAL A 71 29.81 8.19 27.13
CA VAL A 71 29.34 7.66 25.84
C VAL A 71 28.05 6.87 26.01
N ALA A 72 27.96 6.00 27.02
CA ALA A 72 26.74 5.26 27.35
C ALA A 72 25.59 6.21 27.73
N TYR A 73 25.86 7.27 28.49
CA TYR A 73 24.88 8.32 28.80
C TYR A 73 24.37 9.01 27.53
N LEU A 74 25.26 9.41 26.61
CA LEU A 74 24.89 10.04 25.35
C LEU A 74 24.06 9.10 24.46
N ILE A 75 24.44 7.82 24.38
CA ILE A 75 23.67 6.80 23.64
C ILE A 75 22.27 6.66 24.25
N ARG A 76 22.16 6.57 25.58
CA ARG A 76 20.87 6.48 26.27
C ARG A 76 20.03 7.74 26.07
N CYS A 77 20.63 8.92 26.11
CA CYS A 77 19.94 10.19 25.83
C CYS A 77 19.44 10.22 24.39
N ARG A 78 20.28 9.84 23.42
CA ARG A 78 19.88 9.75 22.01
C ARG A 78 18.74 8.77 21.80
N GLN A 79 18.80 7.58 22.42
CA GLN A 79 17.72 6.60 22.37
C GLN A 79 16.42 7.13 23.00
N GLY A 80 16.53 7.83 24.14
CA GLY A 80 15.40 8.50 24.78
C GLY A 80 14.75 9.54 23.87
N LEU A 81 15.56 10.42 23.26
CA LEU A 81 15.09 11.44 22.33
C LEU A 81 14.41 10.83 21.09
N LEU A 82 15.02 9.80 20.48
CA LEU A 82 14.43 9.08 19.34
C LEU A 82 13.11 8.42 19.71
N SER A 83 13.01 7.83 20.90
CA SER A 83 11.77 7.24 21.40
C SER A 83 10.68 8.30 21.62
N THR A 84 11.03 9.46 22.19
CA THR A 84 10.08 10.57 22.36
C THR A 84 9.63 11.16 21.03
N LEU A 85 10.54 11.30 20.05
CA LEU A 85 10.22 11.76 18.70
C LEU A 85 9.21 10.82 18.05
N ALA A 86 9.50 9.52 18.02
CA ALA A 86 8.60 8.50 17.45
C ALA A 86 7.26 8.41 18.18
N HIS A 87 7.21 8.78 19.47
CA HIS A 87 5.94 8.86 20.21
C HIS A 87 5.12 10.09 19.81
N LEU A 88 5.75 11.26 19.69
CA LEU A 88 5.10 12.49 19.26
C LEU A 88 4.61 12.42 17.83
N GLU A 89 5.37 11.80 16.92
CA GLU A 89 4.95 11.55 15.53
C GLU A 89 3.68 10.70 15.49
N ARG A 90 3.66 9.56 16.23
CA ARG A 90 2.48 8.70 16.35
C ARG A 90 1.28 9.43 16.96
N LEU A 91 1.51 10.28 17.96
CA LEU A 91 0.44 11.08 18.55
C LEU A 91 -0.12 12.10 17.55
N GLY A 92 0.75 12.74 16.77
CA GLY A 92 0.36 13.66 15.70
C GLY A 92 -0.48 12.99 14.62
N GLU A 93 -0.08 11.81 14.17
CA GLU A 93 -0.86 10.99 13.23
C GLU A 93 -2.24 10.65 13.81
N ARG A 94 -2.29 10.24 15.08
CA ARG A 94 -3.55 9.88 15.74
C ARG A 94 -4.52 11.04 15.83
N VAL A 95 -4.04 12.23 16.23
CA VAL A 95 -4.86 13.45 16.29
C VAL A 95 -5.35 13.85 14.89
N LYS A 96 -4.51 13.68 13.86
CA LYS A 96 -4.92 13.91 12.46
C LYS A 96 -6.02 12.95 12.04
N CYS A 97 -5.89 11.65 12.31
CA CYS A 97 -6.92 10.66 12.02
C CYS A 97 -8.24 10.96 12.75
N ASP A 98 -8.18 11.33 14.03
CA ASP A 98 -9.37 11.68 14.82
C ASP A 98 -10.07 12.91 14.23
N ARG A 99 -9.30 13.95 13.88
CA ARG A 99 -9.84 15.14 13.20
C ARG A 99 -10.53 14.78 11.89
N ASP A 100 -9.89 13.97 11.05
CA ASP A 100 -10.40 13.59 9.73
C ASP A 100 -11.67 12.71 9.86
N ALA A 101 -11.72 11.84 10.86
CA ALA A 101 -12.90 11.02 11.19
C ALA A 101 -14.08 11.88 11.67
N VAL A 102 -13.83 12.83 12.58
CA VAL A 102 -14.87 13.77 13.06
C VAL A 102 -15.37 14.64 11.91
N ASN A 103 -14.47 15.18 11.08
CA ASN A 103 -14.86 15.98 9.91
C ASN A 103 -15.73 15.17 8.95
N SER A 104 -15.35 13.92 8.67
CA SER A 104 -16.11 13.02 7.82
C SER A 104 -17.49 12.70 8.38
N HIS A 105 -17.59 12.48 9.69
CA HIS A 105 -18.87 12.25 10.36
C HIS A 105 -19.79 13.48 10.28
N LEU A 106 -19.27 14.68 10.59
CA LEU A 106 -20.03 15.92 10.54
C LEU A 106 -20.54 16.22 9.12
N VAL A 107 -19.67 16.09 8.11
CA VAL A 107 -20.06 16.25 6.70
C VAL A 107 -21.17 15.26 6.34
N ALA A 108 -21.06 13.99 6.75
CA ALA A 108 -22.10 13.00 6.49
C ALA A 108 -23.46 13.32 7.14
N VAL A 109 -23.45 13.87 8.37
CA VAL A 109 -24.67 14.35 9.04
C VAL A 109 -25.27 15.54 8.30
N CYS A 110 -24.45 16.52 7.90
CA CYS A 110 -24.92 17.69 7.13
C CYS A 110 -25.52 17.28 5.79
N VAL A 111 -24.87 16.34 5.07
CA VAL A 111 -25.40 15.79 3.81
C VAL A 111 -26.75 15.11 4.04
N ARG A 112 -26.89 14.33 5.13
CA ARG A 112 -28.16 13.70 5.45
C ARG A 112 -29.29 14.72 5.63
N VAL A 113 -29.08 15.75 6.45
CA VAL A 113 -30.06 16.82 6.67
C VAL A 113 -30.39 17.56 5.38
N PHE A 114 -29.39 17.77 4.52
CA PHE A 114 -29.56 18.40 3.21
C PHE A 114 -30.42 17.56 2.25
N LEU A 115 -30.22 16.23 2.24
CA LEU A 115 -30.95 15.29 1.40
C LEU A 115 -32.37 15.00 1.94
N GLU A 116 -32.60 15.02 3.25
CA GLU A 116 -33.92 14.83 3.86
C GLU A 116 -34.93 15.87 3.35
N LYS A 117 -34.51 17.13 3.16
CA LYS A 117 -35.33 18.18 2.56
C LYS A 117 -35.71 17.91 1.09
N ARG A 118 -35.06 16.94 0.45
CA ARG A 118 -35.17 16.59 -0.97
C ARG A 118 -35.62 15.15 -1.19
N GLU A 119 -36.15 14.48 -0.16
CA GLU A 119 -36.54 13.07 -0.23
C GLU A 119 -37.53 12.82 -1.38
N PHE A 120 -38.47 13.73 -1.64
CA PHE A 120 -39.40 13.61 -2.77
C PHE A 120 -38.68 13.56 -4.13
N GLN A 121 -37.63 14.38 -4.33
CA GLN A 121 -36.83 14.35 -5.56
C GLN A 121 -36.07 13.03 -5.70
N ILE A 122 -35.51 12.53 -4.59
CA ILE A 122 -34.79 11.25 -4.54
C ILE A 122 -35.73 10.09 -4.87
N LEU A 123 -36.93 10.06 -4.29
CA LEU A 123 -37.93 9.02 -4.56
C LEU A 123 -38.38 9.02 -6.02
N ARG A 124 -38.63 10.21 -6.58
CA ARG A 124 -38.95 10.35 -8.00
C ARG A 124 -37.82 9.84 -8.90
N PHE A 125 -36.58 10.22 -8.59
CA PHE A 125 -35.40 9.71 -9.28
C PHE A 125 -35.32 8.18 -9.21
N CYS A 126 -35.55 7.57 -8.04
CA CYS A 126 -35.51 6.11 -7.89
C CYS A 126 -36.56 5.39 -8.76
N ASP A 127 -37.77 5.94 -8.84
CA ASP A 127 -38.86 5.41 -9.68
C ASP A 127 -38.55 5.55 -11.17
N GLU A 128 -38.05 6.71 -11.61
CA GLU A 128 -37.59 6.92 -12.99
C GLU A 128 -36.43 5.98 -13.35
N PHE A 129 -35.44 5.83 -12.45
CA PHE A 129 -34.29 4.96 -12.64
C PHE A 129 -34.68 3.48 -12.78
N GLN A 130 -35.68 3.01 -12.01
CA GLN A 130 -36.15 1.63 -12.09
C GLN A 130 -36.86 1.32 -13.41
N LYS A 131 -37.50 2.30 -14.04
CA LYS A 131 -38.21 2.13 -15.31
C LYS A 131 -37.28 2.02 -16.51
N LEU A 132 -36.09 2.59 -16.41
CA LEU A 132 -35.07 2.51 -17.45
C LEU A 132 -34.48 1.11 -17.56
N LYS A 133 -34.20 0.68 -18.78
CA LYS A 133 -33.62 -0.65 -19.07
C LYS A 133 -32.15 -0.55 -19.48
N MET A 134 -31.81 0.44 -20.29
CA MET A 134 -30.47 0.59 -20.84
C MET A 134 -29.52 1.16 -19.77
N ALA A 135 -28.28 0.67 -19.74
CA ALA A 135 -27.28 1.12 -18.78
C ALA A 135 -26.91 2.60 -19.01
N ASP A 136 -26.75 3.01 -20.27
CA ASP A 136 -26.39 4.38 -20.65
C ASP A 136 -27.47 5.38 -20.21
N GLU A 137 -28.75 5.05 -20.42
CA GLU A 137 -29.87 5.89 -19.96
C GLU A 137 -29.89 6.04 -18.43
N LYS A 138 -29.57 4.96 -17.69
CA LYS A 138 -29.45 4.99 -16.22
C LYS A 138 -28.28 5.85 -15.78
N GLN A 139 -27.16 5.79 -16.49
CA GLN A 139 -25.98 6.61 -16.22
C GLN A 139 -26.31 8.08 -16.45
N ASP A 140 -26.90 8.44 -17.60
CA ASP A 140 -27.30 9.80 -17.92
C ASP A 140 -28.28 10.36 -16.87
N LEU A 141 -29.26 9.57 -16.46
CA LEU A 141 -30.21 9.98 -15.42
C LEU A 141 -29.50 10.24 -14.08
N LEU A 142 -28.57 9.38 -13.69
CA LEU A 142 -27.79 9.54 -12.47
C LEU A 142 -26.91 10.78 -12.51
N GLU A 143 -26.16 11.00 -13.61
CA GLU A 143 -25.26 12.14 -13.76
C GLU A 143 -26.04 13.47 -13.76
N ASN A 144 -27.17 13.52 -14.46
CA ASN A 144 -28.05 14.70 -14.46
C ASN A 144 -28.63 14.96 -13.06
N PHE A 145 -29.06 13.92 -12.35
CA PHE A 145 -29.58 14.05 -11.00
C PHE A 145 -28.52 14.54 -10.02
N LEU A 146 -27.32 13.93 -10.03
CA LEU A 146 -26.21 14.34 -9.17
C LEU A 146 -25.78 15.78 -9.47
N SER A 147 -25.65 16.16 -10.75
CA SER A 147 -25.31 17.53 -11.14
C SER A 147 -26.33 18.55 -10.64
N LYS A 148 -27.63 18.22 -10.72
CA LYS A 148 -28.68 19.06 -10.15
C LYS A 148 -28.54 19.20 -8.63
N ILE A 149 -28.32 18.10 -7.92
CA ILE A 149 -28.15 18.11 -6.46
C ILE A 149 -26.90 18.90 -6.06
N TYR A 150 -25.79 18.79 -6.80
CA TYR A 150 -24.57 19.56 -6.55
C TYR A 150 -24.80 21.06 -6.74
N ASN A 151 -25.50 21.48 -7.80
CA ASN A 151 -25.87 22.88 -7.99
C ASN A 151 -26.78 23.40 -6.86
N GLU A 152 -27.71 22.58 -6.37
CA GLU A 152 -28.54 22.94 -5.22
C GLU A 152 -27.75 23.00 -3.91
N MET A 153 -26.67 22.21 -3.80
CA MET A 153 -25.77 22.19 -2.65
C MET A 153 -24.90 23.46 -2.61
N ASP A 154 -24.36 23.88 -3.76
CA ASP A 154 -23.55 25.10 -3.87
C ASP A 154 -24.34 26.38 -3.51
N ASN A 155 -25.68 26.33 -3.63
CA ASN A 155 -26.58 27.43 -3.27
C ASN A 155 -27.15 27.32 -1.83
N ASP A 156 -26.83 26.27 -1.08
CA ASP A 156 -27.37 26.07 0.26
C ASP A 156 -26.55 26.81 1.32
N SER A 157 -27.25 27.48 2.24
CA SER A 157 -26.65 28.28 3.32
C SER A 157 -25.64 27.51 4.20
N ILE A 158 -25.81 26.20 4.38
CA ILE A 158 -24.91 25.38 5.21
C ILE A 158 -23.58 25.16 4.48
N TRP A 159 -23.63 24.98 3.16
CA TRP A 159 -22.49 24.59 2.34
C TRP A 159 -21.69 25.78 1.81
N GLN A 160 -22.26 26.99 1.77
CA GLN A 160 -21.50 28.20 1.40
C GLN A 160 -20.32 28.52 2.32
N VAL A 161 -20.32 28.00 3.55
CA VAL A 161 -19.24 28.20 4.53
C VAL A 161 -18.26 27.02 4.57
N ALA A 162 -18.53 25.95 3.83
CA ALA A 162 -17.69 24.76 3.83
C ALA A 162 -16.38 24.98 3.05
N SER A 163 -15.29 24.34 3.49
CA SER A 163 -14.05 24.31 2.72
C SER A 163 -14.21 23.49 1.45
N GLU A 164 -13.34 23.71 0.46
CA GLU A 164 -13.31 22.91 -0.78
C GLU A 164 -13.21 21.40 -0.49
N SER A 165 -12.33 21.01 0.45
CA SER A 165 -12.21 19.62 0.90
C SER A 165 -13.47 19.05 1.57
N GLN A 166 -14.24 19.88 2.27
CA GLN A 166 -15.52 19.47 2.86
C GLN A 166 -16.60 19.35 1.79
N LEU A 167 -16.60 20.22 0.78
CA LEU A 167 -17.50 20.14 -0.37
C LEU A 167 -17.25 18.88 -1.20
N ASP A 168 -15.99 18.53 -1.48
CA ASP A 168 -15.65 17.31 -2.20
C ASP A 168 -16.09 16.06 -1.43
N LEU A 169 -15.87 16.05 -0.11
CA LEU A 169 -16.36 14.99 0.76
C LEU A 169 -17.89 14.93 0.78
N ALA A 170 -18.56 16.08 0.78
CA ALA A 170 -20.01 16.16 0.72
C ALA A 170 -20.55 15.58 -0.58
N LYS A 171 -19.98 15.95 -1.74
CA LYS A 171 -20.33 15.40 -3.06
C LYS A 171 -20.17 13.88 -3.08
N MET A 172 -19.06 13.36 -2.55
CA MET A 172 -18.84 11.92 -2.40
C MET A 172 -19.90 11.23 -1.53
N VAL A 173 -20.28 11.83 -0.39
CA VAL A 173 -21.31 11.26 0.49
C VAL A 173 -22.71 11.33 -0.13
N VAL A 174 -23.01 12.40 -0.89
CA VAL A 174 -24.25 12.51 -1.67
C VAL A 174 -24.32 11.38 -2.69
N GLU A 175 -23.27 11.20 -3.50
CA GLU A 175 -23.18 10.12 -4.49
C GLU A 175 -23.38 8.75 -3.84
N ARG A 176 -22.69 8.47 -2.73
CA ARG A 176 -22.89 7.22 -1.96
C ARG A 176 -24.33 7.02 -1.50
N THR A 177 -24.97 8.08 -1.00
CA THR A 177 -26.33 8.01 -0.47
C THR A 177 -27.35 7.76 -1.58
N VAL A 178 -27.21 8.46 -2.71
CA VAL A 178 -28.08 8.30 -3.89
C VAL A 178 -27.89 6.92 -4.51
N MET A 179 -26.64 6.53 -4.77
CA MET A 179 -26.32 5.22 -5.33
C MET A 179 -26.83 4.08 -4.46
N ALA A 180 -26.75 4.23 -3.12
CA ALA A 180 -27.24 3.22 -2.19
C ALA A 180 -28.75 2.95 -2.30
N ARG A 181 -29.56 3.91 -2.76
CA ARG A 181 -31.01 3.76 -2.96
C ARG A 181 -31.34 2.98 -4.23
N VAL A 182 -30.52 3.12 -5.28
CA VAL A 182 -30.72 2.46 -6.59
C VAL A 182 -29.83 1.23 -6.80
N TYR A 183 -28.96 0.92 -5.84
CA TYR A 183 -27.89 -0.08 -5.96
C TYR A 183 -28.35 -1.43 -6.50
N HIS A 184 -29.47 -1.97 -6.01
CA HIS A 184 -29.96 -3.27 -6.47
C HIS A 184 -30.29 -3.27 -7.97
N ASN A 185 -31.01 -2.23 -8.43
CA ASN A 185 -31.44 -2.09 -9.82
C ASN A 185 -30.29 -1.67 -10.76
N ALA A 186 -29.21 -1.13 -10.19
CA ALA A 186 -28.00 -0.78 -10.90
C ALA A 186 -27.04 -1.98 -11.03
N LEU A 187 -26.93 -2.81 -10.00
CA LEU A 187 -26.08 -4.01 -9.98
C LEU A 187 -26.69 -5.17 -10.78
N TYR A 188 -28.03 -5.32 -10.76
CA TYR A 188 -28.75 -6.36 -11.49
C TYR A 188 -29.75 -5.75 -12.48
N PRO A 189 -29.27 -5.10 -13.57
CA PRO A 189 -30.16 -4.49 -14.56
C PRO A 189 -31.11 -5.50 -15.23
N ASN A 190 -30.73 -6.77 -15.35
CA ASN A 190 -31.56 -7.85 -15.90
C ASN A 190 -32.24 -8.71 -14.81
N GLY A 191 -32.16 -8.31 -13.54
CA GLY A 191 -32.75 -9.02 -12.41
C GLY A 191 -32.19 -10.43 -12.23
N ASP A 192 -33.07 -11.42 -12.18
CA ASP A 192 -32.73 -12.82 -11.86
C ASP A 192 -31.72 -13.44 -12.84
N GLY A 193 -31.67 -12.98 -14.09
CA GLY A 193 -30.69 -13.45 -15.07
C GLY A 193 -29.25 -13.14 -14.65
N ASP A 194 -29.00 -11.94 -14.13
CA ASP A 194 -27.68 -11.54 -13.64
C ASP A 194 -27.32 -12.31 -12.37
N ILE A 195 -28.29 -12.46 -11.46
CA ILE A 195 -28.13 -13.21 -10.20
C ILE A 195 -27.77 -14.67 -10.48
N TYR A 196 -28.48 -15.33 -11.41
CA TYR A 196 -28.20 -16.72 -11.77
C TYR A 196 -26.82 -16.88 -12.40
N ARG A 197 -26.44 -15.97 -13.30
CA ARG A 197 -25.10 -15.95 -13.91
C ARG A 197 -24.00 -15.81 -12.85
N ASP A 198 -24.18 -14.94 -11.86
CA ASP A 198 -23.24 -14.80 -10.75
C ASP A 198 -23.18 -16.02 -9.85
N GLN A 199 -24.33 -16.67 -9.58
CA GLN A 199 -24.39 -17.91 -8.81
C GLN A 199 -23.61 -19.04 -9.50
N LEU A 200 -23.75 -19.17 -10.82
CA LEU A 200 -22.99 -20.16 -11.59
C LEU A 200 -21.48 -19.97 -11.46
N LEU A 201 -20.99 -18.73 -11.58
CA LEU A 201 -19.57 -18.43 -11.38
C LEU A 201 -19.14 -18.69 -9.93
N HIS A 202 -19.96 -18.27 -8.96
CA HIS A 202 -19.65 -18.47 -7.54
C HIS A 202 -19.50 -19.96 -7.19
N ASP A 203 -20.38 -20.81 -7.71
CA ASP A 203 -20.31 -22.26 -7.54
C ASP A 203 -19.12 -22.89 -8.27
N HIS A 204 -18.77 -22.38 -9.45
CA HIS A 204 -17.55 -22.75 -10.18
C HIS A 204 -16.30 -22.45 -9.35
N ILE A 205 -16.16 -21.21 -8.88
CA ILE A 205 -15.05 -20.77 -8.02
C ILE A 205 -14.98 -21.61 -6.74
N LYS A 206 -16.13 -21.92 -6.13
CA LYS A 206 -16.20 -22.74 -4.92
C LYS A 206 -15.70 -24.17 -5.15
N LYS A 207 -15.91 -24.75 -6.34
CA LYS A 207 -15.33 -26.05 -6.72
C LYS A 207 -13.83 -25.93 -6.94
N LEU A 208 -13.40 -24.93 -7.72
CA LEU A 208 -11.97 -24.66 -7.99
C LEU A 208 -11.18 -24.43 -6.69
N SER A 209 -11.75 -23.69 -5.74
CA SER A 209 -11.09 -23.36 -4.46
C SER A 209 -10.66 -24.59 -3.65
N LYS A 210 -11.34 -25.73 -3.82
CA LYS A 210 -10.98 -27.00 -3.15
C LYS A 210 -9.75 -27.68 -3.76
N ILE A 211 -9.46 -27.43 -5.03
CA ILE A 211 -8.42 -28.12 -5.81
C ILE A 211 -7.21 -27.20 -6.01
N ILE A 212 -7.43 -25.89 -6.07
CA ILE A 212 -6.40 -24.90 -6.36
C ILE A 212 -5.32 -24.89 -5.26
N THR A 213 -4.07 -25.03 -5.69
CA THR A 213 -2.87 -24.82 -4.87
C THR A 213 -2.00 -23.76 -5.54
N PRO A 214 -1.10 -23.08 -4.82
CA PRO A 214 -0.17 -22.12 -5.44
C PRO A 214 0.70 -22.72 -6.56
N ASN A 215 0.90 -24.05 -6.53
CA ASN A 215 1.62 -24.82 -7.53
C ASN A 215 0.72 -25.35 -8.67
N HIS A 216 -0.53 -24.90 -8.77
CA HIS A 216 -1.43 -25.35 -9.84
C HIS A 216 -0.80 -25.08 -11.20
N LYS A 217 -0.98 -26.01 -12.16
CA LYS A 217 -0.34 -25.96 -13.48
C LYS A 217 -0.66 -24.70 -14.27
N ASP A 218 -1.83 -24.11 -14.00
CA ASP A 218 -2.34 -22.91 -14.68
C ASP A 218 -1.96 -21.61 -13.97
N LEU A 219 -1.69 -21.64 -12.65
CA LEU A 219 -1.27 -20.46 -11.90
C LEU A 219 0.26 -20.29 -11.91
N ARG A 220 1.00 -21.39 -11.70
CA ARG A 220 2.48 -21.38 -11.67
C ARG A 220 3.08 -20.27 -10.80
N VAL A 221 2.51 -20.01 -9.62
CA VAL A 221 3.03 -18.96 -8.72
C VAL A 221 4.49 -19.29 -8.35
N PRO A 222 5.44 -18.36 -8.56
CA PRO A 222 6.83 -18.57 -8.17
C PRO A 222 6.97 -18.93 -6.69
N LYS A 223 7.84 -19.90 -6.37
CA LYS A 223 8.03 -20.41 -5.00
C LYS A 223 8.45 -19.35 -3.99
N ILE A 224 9.10 -18.28 -4.45
CA ILE A 224 9.52 -17.14 -3.62
C ILE A 224 8.31 -16.48 -2.95
N TYR A 225 7.15 -16.46 -3.61
CA TYR A 225 5.95 -15.82 -3.12
C TYR A 225 5.07 -16.74 -2.25
N HIS A 226 5.44 -18.00 -2.05
CA HIS A 226 4.63 -18.96 -1.29
C HIS A 226 4.64 -18.66 0.22
N TYR A 227 5.61 -17.90 0.72
CA TYR A 227 5.70 -17.57 2.14
C TYR A 227 4.47 -16.80 2.65
N GLU A 228 3.93 -15.91 1.81
CA GLU A 228 2.76 -15.09 2.14
C GLU A 228 1.42 -15.77 1.78
N CYS A 229 1.45 -16.97 1.20
CA CYS A 229 0.24 -17.72 0.85
C CYS A 229 -0.57 -18.09 2.11
N PRO A 230 -1.91 -17.91 2.12
CA PRO A 230 -2.79 -17.64 0.98
C PRO A 230 -3.10 -16.15 0.75
N TRP A 231 -2.26 -15.22 1.21
CA TRP A 231 -2.44 -13.76 1.16
C TRP A 231 -3.73 -13.31 1.86
N PRO A 232 -3.89 -13.59 3.17
CA PRO A 232 -5.14 -13.35 3.90
C PRO A 232 -5.59 -11.88 3.90
N TRP A 233 -4.64 -10.94 3.93
CA TRP A 233 -4.95 -9.50 3.90
C TRP A 233 -5.55 -9.06 2.55
N ALA A 234 -5.00 -9.56 1.44
CA ALA A 234 -5.55 -9.29 0.10
C ALA A 234 -6.94 -9.92 -0.08
N GLN A 235 -7.15 -11.14 0.45
CA GLN A 235 -8.48 -11.77 0.47
C GLN A 235 -9.49 -10.95 1.27
N ALA A 236 -9.09 -10.41 2.43
CA ALA A 236 -9.96 -9.58 3.26
C ALA A 236 -10.41 -8.31 2.54
N GLU A 237 -9.52 -7.64 1.80
CA GLU A 237 -9.86 -6.47 0.98
C GLU A 237 -10.89 -6.82 -0.10
N LEU A 238 -10.72 -7.94 -0.82
CA LEU A 238 -11.69 -8.37 -1.84
C LEU A 238 -13.02 -8.84 -1.25
N ALA A 239 -13.01 -9.49 -0.09
CA ALA A 239 -14.24 -9.94 0.56
C ALA A 239 -15.19 -8.76 0.85
N MET A 240 -14.64 -7.57 1.09
CA MET A 240 -15.39 -6.35 1.36
C MET A 240 -16.01 -5.69 0.11
N ILE A 241 -15.67 -6.11 -1.12
CA ILE A 241 -16.15 -5.48 -2.36
C ILE A 241 -17.69 -5.41 -2.45
N SER A 242 -18.37 -6.40 -1.87
CA SER A 242 -19.83 -6.49 -1.84
C SER A 242 -20.49 -5.54 -0.83
N ALA A 243 -19.75 -5.09 0.18
CA ALA A 243 -20.23 -4.14 1.18
C ALA A 243 -20.31 -2.70 0.62
N TYR A 244 -19.48 -2.38 -0.37
CA TYR A 244 -19.47 -1.09 -1.02
C TYR A 244 -20.50 -1.01 -2.14
N LYS A 245 -21.22 0.12 -2.19
CA LYS A 245 -22.34 0.32 -3.13
C LYS A 245 -22.01 1.23 -4.30
N THR A 246 -20.99 2.08 -4.19
CA THR A 246 -20.58 2.94 -5.31
C THR A 246 -19.52 2.27 -6.18
N PRO A 247 -19.45 2.58 -7.49
CA PRO A 247 -18.45 2.02 -8.38
C PRO A 247 -17.02 2.35 -7.93
N ARG A 248 -16.79 3.61 -7.55
CA ARG A 248 -15.50 4.10 -7.06
C ARG A 248 -14.99 3.30 -5.87
N ASP A 249 -15.84 3.10 -4.85
CA ASP A 249 -15.44 2.34 -3.65
C ASP A 249 -15.15 0.87 -3.97
N LYS A 250 -15.88 0.26 -4.92
CA LYS A 250 -15.59 -1.11 -5.39
C LYS A 250 -14.24 -1.21 -6.09
N LEU A 251 -13.94 -0.25 -6.97
CA LEU A 251 -12.62 -0.14 -7.60
C LEU A 251 -11.52 0.04 -6.55
N GLN A 252 -11.74 0.88 -5.55
CA GLN A 252 -10.77 1.10 -4.47
C GLN A 252 -10.53 -0.17 -3.63
N CYS A 253 -11.48 -1.11 -3.55
CA CYS A 253 -11.22 -2.43 -2.94
C CYS A 253 -10.24 -3.25 -3.77
N VAL A 254 -10.43 -3.24 -5.10
CA VAL A 254 -9.52 -3.92 -6.03
C VAL A 254 -8.13 -3.29 -5.95
N PHE A 255 -8.05 -1.96 -5.94
CA PHE A 255 -6.80 -1.22 -5.76
C PHE A 255 -6.08 -1.62 -4.46
N ARG A 256 -6.77 -1.56 -3.31
CA ARG A 256 -6.16 -1.97 -2.02
C ARG A 256 -5.71 -3.43 -2.03
N CYS A 257 -6.48 -4.32 -2.66
CA CYS A 257 -6.07 -5.71 -2.84
C CYS A 257 -4.79 -5.83 -3.67
N THR A 258 -4.72 -5.23 -4.86
CA THR A 258 -3.56 -5.32 -5.74
C THR A 258 -2.33 -4.66 -5.12
N THR A 259 -2.47 -3.49 -4.48
CA THR A 259 -1.38 -2.85 -3.72
C THR A 259 -0.90 -3.73 -2.57
N THR A 260 -1.80 -4.38 -1.84
CA THR A 260 -1.43 -5.32 -0.76
C THR A 260 -0.63 -6.48 -1.32
N ILE A 261 -1.05 -7.07 -2.44
CA ILE A 261 -0.29 -8.14 -3.10
C ILE A 261 1.08 -7.62 -3.53
N MET A 262 1.15 -6.50 -4.24
CA MET A 262 2.41 -5.93 -4.73
C MET A 262 3.41 -5.62 -3.61
N ASN A 263 2.94 -5.12 -2.47
CA ASN A 263 3.77 -4.90 -1.29
C ASN A 263 4.36 -6.21 -0.75
N LEU A 264 3.54 -7.26 -0.63
CA LEU A 264 3.98 -8.58 -0.18
C LEU A 264 4.97 -9.23 -1.16
N LEU A 265 4.74 -9.09 -2.46
CA LEU A 265 5.67 -9.56 -3.49
C LEU A 265 7.00 -8.79 -3.45
N SER A 266 6.95 -7.47 -3.22
CA SER A 266 8.14 -6.63 -3.12
C SER A 266 9.01 -6.98 -1.90
N MET A 267 8.38 -7.39 -0.79
CA MET A 267 9.09 -7.85 0.40
C MET A 267 9.77 -9.22 0.19
N ALA A 268 9.17 -10.08 -0.62
CA ALA A 268 9.70 -11.41 -0.92
C ALA A 268 10.79 -11.40 -2.01
N SER A 269 10.81 -10.39 -2.88
CA SER A 269 11.78 -10.26 -3.97
C SER A 269 13.02 -9.48 -3.55
N GLU A 270 14.20 -10.12 -3.62
CA GLU A 270 15.49 -9.43 -3.43
C GLU A 270 15.90 -8.55 -4.63
N ARG A 271 15.22 -8.69 -5.79
CA ARG A 271 15.72 -8.20 -7.10
C ARG A 271 14.83 -7.19 -7.82
N GLY A 272 13.93 -6.51 -7.12
CA GLY A 272 13.24 -5.32 -7.65
C GLY A 272 11.72 -5.41 -7.64
N ILE A 273 11.09 -4.38 -8.22
CA ILE A 273 9.64 -4.17 -8.27
C ILE A 273 8.99 -5.35 -9.02
N PRO A 274 8.01 -6.05 -8.41
CA PRO A 274 7.32 -7.16 -9.04
C PRO A 274 6.68 -6.75 -10.38
N ALA A 275 6.68 -7.63 -11.37
CA ALA A 275 6.05 -7.38 -12.66
C ALA A 275 4.57 -7.82 -12.67
N ALA A 276 3.82 -7.46 -13.71
CA ALA A 276 2.44 -7.92 -13.90
C ALA A 276 2.34 -9.46 -13.94
N ASP A 277 3.35 -10.12 -14.53
CA ASP A 277 3.43 -11.58 -14.63
C ASP A 277 3.58 -12.27 -13.26
N ASP A 278 4.13 -11.55 -12.26
CA ASP A 278 4.21 -12.04 -10.88
C ASP A 278 2.88 -11.84 -10.14
N LEU A 279 2.15 -10.79 -10.48
CA LEU A 279 0.89 -10.41 -9.82
C LEU A 279 -0.29 -11.29 -10.25
N ILE A 280 -0.49 -11.50 -11.55
CA ILE A 280 -1.73 -12.10 -12.07
C ILE A 280 -2.00 -13.49 -11.49
N PRO A 281 -1.03 -14.43 -11.42
CA PRO A 281 -1.23 -15.70 -10.75
C PRO A 281 -1.70 -15.60 -9.31
N VAL A 282 -1.14 -14.64 -8.56
CA VAL A 282 -1.48 -14.41 -7.16
C VAL A 282 -2.87 -13.78 -7.04
N LEU A 283 -3.19 -12.81 -7.89
CA LEU A 283 -4.50 -12.17 -7.95
C LEU A 283 -5.60 -13.19 -8.27
N VAL A 284 -5.40 -14.06 -9.26
CA VAL A 284 -6.32 -15.17 -9.57
C VAL A 284 -6.51 -16.08 -8.36
N TYR A 285 -5.43 -16.49 -7.70
CA TYR A 285 -5.51 -17.33 -6.51
C TYR A 285 -6.31 -16.65 -5.39
N VAL A 286 -6.04 -15.37 -5.14
CA VAL A 286 -6.72 -14.56 -4.11
C VAL A 286 -8.21 -14.42 -4.43
N ILE A 287 -8.59 -14.17 -5.67
CA ILE A 287 -10.01 -14.12 -6.10
C ILE A 287 -10.68 -15.47 -5.87
N ILE A 288 -10.03 -16.59 -6.22
CA ILE A 288 -10.59 -17.94 -6.02
C ILE A 288 -10.79 -18.25 -4.53
N LYS A 289 -9.83 -17.87 -3.68
CA LYS A 289 -9.91 -18.11 -2.23
C LYS A 289 -10.91 -17.19 -1.54
N ALA A 290 -10.99 -15.92 -1.94
CA ALA A 290 -11.95 -14.97 -1.39
C ALA A 290 -13.39 -15.25 -1.86
N ASN A 291 -13.56 -15.68 -3.12
CA ASN A 291 -14.85 -15.93 -3.78
C ASN A 291 -15.93 -14.86 -3.49
N PRO A 292 -15.64 -13.57 -3.78
CA PRO A 292 -16.59 -12.50 -3.51
C PRO A 292 -17.90 -12.71 -4.30
N PRO A 293 -19.07 -12.40 -3.70
CA PRO A 293 -20.34 -12.58 -4.37
C PRO A 293 -20.54 -11.55 -5.48
N SER A 294 -21.36 -11.89 -6.47
CA SER A 294 -21.80 -10.98 -7.54
C SER A 294 -20.66 -10.36 -8.34
N LEU A 295 -19.62 -11.16 -8.63
CA LEU A 295 -18.42 -10.71 -9.34
C LEU A 295 -18.73 -10.14 -10.72
N LEU A 296 -19.53 -10.84 -11.52
CA LEU A 296 -19.81 -10.46 -12.90
C LEU A 296 -20.73 -9.24 -12.96
N SER A 297 -21.72 -9.18 -12.07
CA SER A 297 -22.51 -7.96 -11.92
C SER A 297 -21.68 -6.80 -11.39
N THR A 298 -20.70 -7.04 -10.50
CA THR A 298 -19.79 -5.98 -10.02
C THR A 298 -18.93 -5.43 -11.15
N VAL A 299 -18.41 -6.30 -12.03
CA VAL A 299 -17.61 -5.86 -13.19
C VAL A 299 -18.45 -4.98 -14.11
N GLN A 300 -19.61 -5.49 -14.55
CA GLN A 300 -20.52 -4.77 -15.42
C GLN A 300 -20.98 -3.44 -14.80
N TYR A 301 -21.26 -3.44 -13.50
CA TYR A 301 -21.70 -2.26 -12.77
C TYR A 301 -20.62 -1.16 -12.75
N VAL A 302 -19.36 -1.51 -12.49
CA VAL A 302 -18.27 -0.52 -12.47
C VAL A 302 -17.98 -0.02 -13.90
N ASP A 303 -17.97 -0.91 -14.88
CA ASP A 303 -17.74 -0.53 -16.28
C ASP A 303 -18.81 0.43 -16.79
N SER A 304 -20.09 0.18 -16.48
CA SER A 304 -21.20 1.05 -16.88
C SER A 304 -21.23 2.39 -16.14
N PHE A 305 -21.01 2.43 -14.83
CA PHE A 305 -21.18 3.67 -14.05
C PHE A 305 -19.88 4.48 -13.81
N TYR A 306 -18.71 3.91 -14.15
CA TYR A 306 -17.41 4.55 -13.92
C TYR A 306 -16.49 4.51 -15.15
N GLY A 307 -16.75 3.62 -16.12
CA GLY A 307 -15.80 3.28 -17.16
C GLY A 307 -15.59 4.32 -18.26
N HIS A 308 -16.61 5.11 -18.62
CA HIS A 308 -16.53 5.95 -19.82
C HIS A 308 -15.80 7.29 -19.63
N ASN A 309 -15.75 7.86 -18.42
CA ASN A 309 -15.21 9.21 -18.19
C ASN A 309 -14.28 9.33 -16.97
N ARG A 310 -14.09 8.29 -16.14
CA ARG A 310 -13.41 8.39 -14.83
C ARG A 310 -12.37 7.30 -14.55
N LEU A 311 -12.29 6.25 -15.37
CA LEU A 311 -11.22 5.26 -15.31
C LEU A 311 -10.00 5.77 -16.10
N GLU A 312 -9.03 6.35 -15.43
CA GLU A 312 -7.78 6.80 -16.06
C GLU A 312 -6.55 6.32 -15.28
N GLY A 313 -5.43 6.15 -16.00
CA GLY A 313 -4.13 5.88 -15.42
C GLY A 313 -4.05 4.56 -14.65
N GLU A 314 -3.63 4.63 -13.39
CA GLU A 314 -3.37 3.46 -12.54
C GLU A 314 -4.66 2.70 -12.17
N ASP A 315 -5.76 3.42 -11.92
CA ASP A 315 -7.06 2.82 -11.58
C ASP A 315 -7.56 1.91 -12.72
N GLN A 316 -7.43 2.37 -13.97
CA GLN A 316 -7.81 1.59 -15.15
C GLN A 316 -6.93 0.35 -15.31
N TYR A 317 -5.62 0.47 -15.07
CA TYR A 317 -4.69 -0.64 -15.16
C TYR A 317 -5.06 -1.76 -14.17
N TRP A 318 -5.21 -1.43 -12.88
CA TRP A 318 -5.55 -2.43 -11.86
C TRP A 318 -6.92 -3.07 -12.09
N TRP A 319 -7.89 -2.26 -12.54
CA TRP A 319 -9.20 -2.77 -12.89
C TRP A 319 -9.15 -3.77 -14.06
N THR A 320 -8.36 -3.46 -15.10
CA THR A 320 -8.16 -4.35 -16.25
C THR A 320 -7.50 -5.68 -15.84
N GLN A 321 -6.52 -5.64 -14.94
CA GLN A 321 -5.89 -6.85 -14.39
C GLN A 321 -6.90 -7.71 -13.62
N PHE A 322 -7.76 -7.08 -12.83
CA PHE A 322 -8.83 -7.77 -12.09
C PHE A 322 -9.85 -8.42 -13.03
N CYS A 323 -10.32 -7.70 -14.06
CA CYS A 323 -11.22 -8.26 -15.06
C CYS A 323 -10.57 -9.43 -15.83
N SER A 324 -9.29 -9.30 -16.18
CA SER A 324 -8.52 -10.36 -16.86
C SER A 324 -8.39 -11.61 -15.99
N ALA A 325 -8.17 -11.44 -14.68
CA ALA A 325 -8.14 -12.55 -13.72
C ALA A 325 -9.50 -13.26 -13.63
N ILE A 326 -10.62 -12.53 -13.66
CA ILE A 326 -11.97 -13.12 -13.66
C ILE A 326 -12.23 -13.89 -14.96
N GLU A 327 -11.87 -13.33 -16.12
CA GLU A 327 -12.00 -14.04 -17.40
C GLU A 327 -11.16 -15.32 -17.43
N PHE A 328 -9.95 -15.28 -16.90
CA PHE A 328 -9.12 -16.47 -16.76
C PHE A 328 -9.81 -17.56 -15.91
N ILE A 329 -10.37 -17.19 -14.75
CA ILE A 329 -11.10 -18.13 -13.87
C ILE A 329 -12.27 -18.81 -14.58
N LYS A 330 -12.99 -18.10 -15.46
CA LYS A 330 -14.09 -18.70 -16.23
C LYS A 330 -13.62 -19.81 -17.18
N THR A 331 -12.38 -19.73 -17.64
CA THR A 331 -11.77 -20.70 -18.57
C THR A 331 -11.02 -21.84 -17.87
N MET A 332 -10.89 -21.80 -16.54
CA MET A 332 -10.24 -22.85 -15.75
C MET A 332 -11.22 -24.00 -15.49
N ASP A 333 -10.80 -25.24 -15.77
CA ASP A 333 -11.57 -26.48 -15.56
C ASP A 333 -10.96 -27.40 -14.49
#